data_AF-A0A2V3TRB4-F1
#
_entry.id   AF-A0A2V3TRB4-F1
#
_cell.length_a   1.000
_cell.length_b   1.000
_cell.length_c   1.000
_cell.angle_alpha   90.00
_cell.angle_beta   90.00
_cell.angle_gamma   90.00
#
_symmetry.space_group_name_H-M   'P 1'
#
loop_
_entity.id
_entity.type
_entity.pdbx_description
1 polymer ?
#
loop_
_entity_poly.entity_id
_entity_poly.type
_entity_poly.pdbx_seq_one_letter_code
_entity_poly.pdbx_strand_id
1 'polypeptide(L)'
;MTPGANVSAVARAHDVSPQQVFAWRRKAIRSGAIAMLPERPLAEAQSFATVEVAHGEDDRVGRLEIVIGDATIRVVANVSSSLLVEAIRALRSA
;
A
#
# COMPACT_ATOMS: atom_id res chain seq x y z
N MET A 1 7.64 -0.03 31.05
CA MET A 1 7.14 -0.82 29.90
C MET A 1 5.62 -0.77 29.94
N THR A 2 4.98 -0.28 28.87
CA THR A 2 3.52 -0.17 28.80
C THR A 2 2.91 -1.45 28.22
N PRO A 3 1.94 -2.09 28.89
CA PRO A 3 1.21 -3.23 28.31
C PRO A 3 0.61 -2.86 26.95
N GLY A 4 0.83 -3.68 25.92
CA GLY A 4 0.36 -3.42 24.55
C GLY A 4 1.29 -2.54 23.68
N ALA A 5 2.49 -2.20 24.16
CA ALA A 5 3.45 -1.43 23.37
C ALA A 5 3.85 -2.14 22.05
N ASN A 6 3.90 -1.37 20.97
CA ASN A 6 4.32 -1.83 19.65
C ASN A 6 5.81 -2.23 19.64
N VAL A 7 6.14 -3.37 19.04
CA VAL A 7 7.53 -3.90 18.94
C VAL A 7 8.51 -2.89 18.34
N SER A 8 8.09 -2.14 17.31
CA SER A 8 8.92 -1.10 16.68
C SER A 8 9.16 0.09 17.61
N ALA A 9 8.18 0.45 18.45
CA ALA A 9 8.36 1.50 19.44
C ALA A 9 9.37 1.08 20.51
N VAL A 10 9.27 -0.17 21.00
CA VAL A 10 10.23 -0.76 21.94
C VAL A 10 11.63 -0.82 21.34
N ALA A 11 11.75 -1.24 20.08
CA ALA A 11 13.01 -1.32 19.37
C ALA A 11 13.73 0.04 19.29
N ARG A 12 13.02 1.11 18.89
CA ARG A 12 13.59 2.46 18.81
C ARG A 12 14.00 3.02 20.18
N ALA A 13 13.20 2.78 21.22
CA ALA A 13 13.51 3.25 22.57
C ALA A 13 14.80 2.64 23.15
N HIS A 14 15.21 1.48 22.63
CA HIS A 14 16.38 0.74 23.10
C HIS A 14 17.48 0.59 22.03
N ASP A 15 17.38 1.32 20.93
CA ASP A 15 18.33 1.29 19.81
C ASP A 15 18.68 -0.12 19.31
N VAL A 16 17.66 -0.98 19.23
CA VAL A 16 17.77 -2.35 18.71
C VAL A 16 16.91 -2.53 17.48
N SER A 17 17.27 -3.49 16.62
CA SER A 17 16.43 -3.78 15.45
C SER A 17 15.10 -4.44 15.88
N PRO A 18 13.97 -4.10 15.22
CA PRO A 18 12.70 -4.78 15.46
C PRO A 18 12.79 -6.30 15.26
N GLN A 19 13.55 -6.80 14.27
CA GLN A 19 13.70 -8.23 14.03
C GLN A 19 14.33 -8.96 15.23
N GLN A 20 15.31 -8.33 15.89
CA GLN A 20 15.96 -8.88 17.08
C GLN A 20 14.98 -9.01 18.25
N VAL A 21 14.15 -7.99 18.49
CA VAL A 21 13.09 -8.02 19.52
C VAL A 21 12.08 -9.14 19.25
N PHE A 22 11.68 -9.34 17.98
CA PHE A 22 10.82 -10.47 17.60
C PHE A 22 11.46 -11.84 17.85
N ALA A 23 12.73 -11.99 17.48
CA ALA A 23 13.47 -13.24 17.68
C ALA A 23 13.59 -13.59 19.17
N TRP A 24 13.92 -12.59 20.01
CA TRP A 24 13.99 -12.78 21.46
C TRP A 24 12.65 -13.09 22.09
N ARG A 25 11.58 -12.38 21.71
CA ARG A 25 10.22 -12.67 22.19
C ARG A 25 9.84 -14.12 21.89
N ARG A 26 10.07 -14.57 20.66
CA ARG A 26 9.77 -15.95 20.24
C ARG A 26 10.59 -16.98 21.02
N LYS A 27 11.88 -16.71 21.25
CA LYS A 27 12.77 -17.58 22.03
C LYS A 27 12.30 -17.67 23.48
N ALA A 28 11.98 -16.54 24.11
CA ALA A 28 11.55 -16.46 25.50
C ALA A 28 10.24 -17.24 25.74
N ILE A 29 9.27 -17.13 24.82
CA ILE A 29 8.01 -17.91 24.86
C ILE A 29 8.31 -19.41 24.77
N ARG A 30 9.11 -19.84 23.78
CA ARG A 30 9.44 -21.26 23.62
C ARG A 30 10.19 -21.84 24.81
N SER A 31 11.02 -21.04 25.46
CA SER A 31 11.72 -21.46 26.68
C SER A 31 10.85 -21.44 27.94
N GLY A 32 9.61 -20.95 27.86
CA GLY A 32 8.74 -20.75 29.03
C GLY A 32 9.17 -19.59 29.94
N ALA A 33 10.19 -18.81 29.56
CA ALA A 33 10.68 -17.67 30.33
C ALA A 33 9.66 -16.53 30.41
N ILE A 34 8.73 -16.45 29.46
CA ILE A 34 7.58 -15.54 29.50
C ILE A 34 6.31 -16.28 29.11
N ALA A 35 5.24 -16.07 29.87
CA ALA A 35 3.90 -16.54 29.51
C ALA A 35 3.20 -15.51 28.61
N MET A 36 2.44 -15.99 27.62
CA MET A 36 1.51 -15.11 26.91
C MET A 36 0.30 -14.87 27.83
N LEU A 37 0.06 -13.61 28.15
CA LEU A 37 -1.20 -13.22 28.77
C LEU A 37 -2.32 -13.45 27.75
N PRO A 38 -3.50 -13.95 28.17
CA PRO A 38 -4.66 -14.03 27.27
C PRO A 38 -4.94 -12.64 26.69
N GLU A 39 -5.34 -12.61 25.41
CA GLU A 39 -5.65 -11.36 24.72
C GLU A 39 -6.67 -10.57 25.54
N ARG A 40 -6.37 -9.28 25.76
CA ARG A 40 -7.29 -8.37 26.45
C ARG A 40 -8.63 -8.39 25.69
N PRO A 41 -9.80 -8.36 26.37
CA PRO A 41 -11.08 -8.33 25.68
C PRO A 41 -11.06 -7.29 24.57
N LEU A 42 -11.55 -7.68 23.38
CA LEU A 42 -11.52 -6.92 22.13
C LEU A 42 -11.99 -5.45 22.22
N ALA A 43 -12.64 -5.09 23.32
CA ALA A 43 -13.15 -3.75 23.63
C ALA A 43 -12.08 -2.64 23.62
N GLU A 44 -10.79 -2.97 23.74
CA GLU A 44 -9.68 -2.00 23.66
C GLU A 44 -8.72 -2.26 22.48
N ALA A 45 -9.03 -3.21 21.60
CA ALA A 45 -8.27 -3.37 20.37
C ALA A 45 -8.59 -2.17 19.48
N GLN A 46 -7.66 -1.22 19.37
CA GLN A 46 -7.72 -0.16 18.37
C GLN A 46 -7.82 -0.84 17.00
N SER A 47 -9.03 -0.88 16.43
CA SER A 47 -9.21 -1.36 15.07
C SER A 47 -8.86 -0.20 14.14
N PHE A 48 -8.03 -0.49 13.15
CA PHE A 48 -7.85 0.44 12.05
C PHE A 48 -9.09 0.32 11.17
N ALA A 49 -9.77 1.45 10.92
CA ALA A 49 -10.83 1.47 9.93
C ALA A 49 -10.21 1.15 8.56
N THR A 50 -10.75 0.15 7.87
CA THR A 50 -10.45 -0.07 6.46
C THR A 50 -10.91 1.16 5.69
N VAL A 51 -9.97 1.97 5.24
CA VAL A 51 -10.25 3.07 4.31
C VAL A 51 -10.29 2.44 2.92
N GLU A 52 -11.50 2.25 2.39
CA GLU A 52 -11.63 2.09 0.96
C GLU A 52 -11.30 3.42 0.31
N VAL A 53 -10.25 3.44 -0.53
CA VAL A 53 -10.01 4.56 -1.42
C VAL A 53 -11.15 4.52 -2.43
N ALA A 54 -12.18 5.32 -2.19
CA ALA A 54 -13.20 5.58 -3.20
C ALA A 54 -12.48 6.25 -4.38
N HIS A 55 -12.15 5.43 -5.35
CA HIS A 55 -11.93 5.84 -6.72
C HIS A 55 -13.16 6.67 -7.10
N GLY A 56 -12.99 7.99 -7.17
CA GLY A 56 -14.07 8.91 -7.50
C GLY A 56 -14.72 8.50 -8.82
N GLU A 57 -15.91 9.02 -9.11
CA GLU A 57 -16.57 8.73 -10.40
C GLU A 57 -15.69 9.03 -11.63
N ASP A 58 -14.65 9.86 -11.46
CA ASP A 58 -13.57 10.14 -12.42
C ASP A 58 -12.54 9.02 -12.62
N ASP A 59 -12.48 8.02 -11.74
CA ASP A 59 -11.59 6.85 -11.87
C ASP A 59 -12.14 5.79 -12.81
N ARG A 60 -13.36 6.00 -13.32
CA ARG A 60 -13.65 5.62 -14.71
C ARG A 60 -12.82 6.55 -15.60
N VAL A 61 -11.51 6.36 -15.62
CA VAL A 61 -10.67 6.86 -16.71
C VAL A 61 -11.16 6.11 -17.94
N GLY A 62 -12.18 6.68 -18.57
CA GLY A 62 -12.69 6.25 -19.85
C GLY A 62 -11.49 6.26 -20.76
N ARG A 63 -11.03 5.07 -21.12
CA ARG A 63 -9.98 4.87 -22.11
C ARG A 63 -10.33 5.74 -23.31
N LEU A 64 -9.54 6.78 -23.57
CA LEU A 64 -9.75 7.63 -24.73
C LEU A 64 -9.30 6.84 -25.96
N GLU A 65 -10.23 6.54 -26.84
CA GLU A 65 -9.97 5.89 -28.11
C GLU A 65 -10.19 6.89 -29.24
N ILE A 66 -9.16 7.07 -30.07
CA ILE A 66 -9.19 7.97 -31.23
C ILE A 66 -9.08 7.09 -32.47
N VAL A 67 -10.11 7.12 -33.32
CA VAL A 67 -10.15 6.38 -34.58
C VAL A 67 -9.92 7.35 -35.73
N ILE A 68 -8.96 7.05 -36.59
CA ILE A 68 -8.63 7.81 -37.81
C ILE A 68 -8.52 6.82 -38.96
N GLY A 69 -9.55 6.72 -39.80
CA GLY A 69 -9.58 5.74 -40.89
C GLY A 69 -9.56 4.31 -40.33
N ASP A 70 -8.55 3.53 -40.75
CA ASP A 70 -8.27 2.16 -40.31
C ASP A 70 -7.36 2.09 -39.07
N ALA A 71 -6.84 3.23 -38.61
CA ALA A 71 -5.95 3.29 -37.46
C ALA A 71 -6.68 3.69 -36.17
N THR A 72 -6.26 3.08 -35.05
CA THR A 72 -6.82 3.31 -33.72
C THR A 72 -5.73 3.64 -32.71
N ILE A 73 -5.83 4.79 -32.06
CA ILE A 73 -4.96 5.20 -30.95
C ILE A 73 -5.72 5.00 -29.65
N ARG A 74 -5.16 4.21 -28.73
CA ARG A 74 -5.71 3.96 -27.39
C ARG A 74 -4.86 4.66 -26.35
N VAL A 75 -5.46 5.61 -25.65
CA VAL A 75 -4.78 6.44 -24.65
C VAL A 75 -5.11 5.90 -23.26
N VAL A 76 -4.06 5.54 -22.52
CA VAL A 76 -4.14 5.15 -21.12
C VAL A 76 -4.02 6.37 -20.21
N ALA A 77 -4.29 6.20 -18.92
CA ALA A 77 -4.03 7.25 -17.94
C ALA A 77 -2.56 7.70 -17.98
N ASN A 78 -2.31 8.98 -17.69
CA ASN A 78 -0.97 9.58 -17.57
C ASN A 78 -0.13 9.67 -18.87
N VAL A 79 -0.76 9.78 -20.04
CA VAL A 79 -0.05 10.08 -21.30
C VAL A 79 0.20 11.58 -21.43
N SER A 80 1.44 11.98 -21.73
CA SER A 80 1.78 13.38 -21.99
C SER A 80 1.10 13.89 -23.26
N SER A 81 0.60 15.14 -23.24
CA SER A 81 -0.03 15.78 -24.38
C SER A 81 0.89 15.89 -25.61
N SER A 82 2.19 16.12 -25.41
CA SER A 82 3.18 16.17 -26.49
C SER A 82 3.27 14.86 -27.26
N LEU A 83 3.39 13.74 -26.56
CA LEU A 83 3.43 12.39 -27.16
C LEU A 83 2.15 12.07 -27.94
N LEU A 84 0.99 12.47 -27.42
CA LEU A 84 -0.29 12.25 -28.12
C LEU A 84 -0.35 13.05 -29.44
N VAL A 85 0.11 14.30 -29.43
CA VAL A 85 0.17 15.14 -30.64
C VAL A 85 1.15 14.56 -31.67
N GLU A 86 2.32 14.11 -31.23
CA GLU A 86 3.30 13.47 -32.11
C GLU A 86 2.76 12.19 -32.74
N ALA A 87 2.10 11.32 -31.97
CA ALA A 87 1.49 10.10 -32.47
C ALA A 87 0.41 10.38 -33.53
N ILE A 88 -0.46 11.39 -33.30
CA ILE A 88 -1.49 11.78 -34.27
C ILE A 88 -0.86 12.35 -35.55
N ARG A 89 0.20 13.16 -35.44
CA ARG A 89 0.90 13.72 -36.61
C ARG A 89 1.59 12.64 -37.41
N ALA A 90 2.32 11.75 -36.74
CA ALA A 90 3.00 10.61 -37.36
C ALA A 90 2.00 9.73 -38.12
N LEU A 91 0.85 9.45 -37.51
CA LEU A 91 -0.21 8.66 -38.14
C LEU A 91 -0.80 9.34 -39.38
N ARG A 92 -0.95 10.67 -39.38
CA ARG A 92 -1.45 11.43 -40.55
C ARG A 92 -0.43 11.57 -41.68
N SER A 93 0.85 11.32 -41.40
CA SER A 93 1.94 11.42 -42.38
C SER A 93 2.34 10.08 -43.02
N ALA A 94 1.78 8.98 -42.52
CA ALA A 94 1.91 7.65 -43.13
C ALA A 94 0.94 7.50 -44.30
#